data_AF-A0A7J6W330-F1
#
_entry.id   AF-A0A7J6W330-F1
#
_cell.length_a   1.000
_cell.length_b   1.000
_cell.length_c   1.000
_cell.angle_alpha   90.00
_cell.angle_beta   90.00
_cell.angle_gamma   90.00
#
_symmetry.space_group_name_H-M   'P 1'
#
loop_
_entity.id
_entity.type
_entity.pdbx_description
1 polymer ?
#
loop_
_entity_poly.entity_id
_entity_poly.type
_entity_poly.pdbx_seq_one_letter_code
_entity_poly.pdbx_strand_id
1 'polypeptide(L)'
;MEQWWNSFIVEGPPSYRWWMKMKNLKGKLRVWNNEVFGKVDRVIEGKVAAIQNLDIKAESEDLNDDEETYRAILKHEPAGPGKELGKKVLELLPYVTVWILWKVRNGKVFEQKERSLVRICNEIKGTIWYWLGTWEQRRNFIFQDLLLNWGAVINGDIG
;
A
#
# COMPACT_ATOMS: atom_id res chain seq x y z
N MET A 1 8.47 9.75 15.00
CA MET A 1 9.16 8.46 14.80
C MET A 1 10.47 8.39 15.59
N GLU A 2 11.37 9.36 15.42
CA GLU A 2 12.66 9.41 16.14
C GLU A 2 12.51 9.41 17.67
N GLN A 3 11.56 10.19 18.22
CA GLN A 3 11.26 10.19 19.65
C GLN A 3 10.84 8.81 20.19
N TRP A 4 10.01 8.06 19.45
CA TRP A 4 9.61 6.71 19.86
C TRP A 4 10.79 5.73 19.80
N TRP A 5 11.59 5.80 18.74
CA TRP A 5 12.77 4.95 18.57
C TRP A 5 13.78 5.12 19.71
N ASN A 6 13.99 6.36 20.15
CA ASN A 6 14.91 6.70 21.23
C ASN A 6 14.33 6.34 22.62
N SER A 7 13.00 6.33 22.77
CA SER A 7 12.35 5.91 24.03
C SER A 7 12.45 4.42 24.33
N PHE A 8 12.70 3.58 23.31
CA PHE A 8 12.82 2.14 23.52
C PHE A 8 14.18 1.80 24.14
N ILE A 9 14.18 1.36 25.39
CA ILE A 9 15.34 0.79 26.06
C ILE A 9 15.26 -0.73 25.89
N VAL A 10 16.21 -1.29 25.15
CA VAL A 10 16.33 -2.74 24.94
C VAL A 10 17.78 -3.13 25.12
N GLU A 11 18.01 -4.12 25.98
CA GLU A 11 19.32 -4.72 26.24
C GLU A 11 19.51 -6.02 25.44
N GLY A 12 20.76 -6.41 25.24
CA GLY A 12 21.14 -7.63 24.54
C GLY A 12 21.97 -7.40 23.27
N PRO A 13 22.18 -8.44 22.45
CA PRO A 13 22.97 -8.35 21.24
C PRO A 13 22.38 -7.34 20.23
N PRO A 14 23.20 -6.69 19.38
CA PRO A 14 22.74 -5.65 18.45
C PRO A 14 21.57 -6.07 17.55
N SER A 15 21.56 -7.32 17.07
CA SER A 15 20.48 -7.88 16.25
C SER A 15 19.17 -8.00 17.03
N TYR A 16 19.23 -8.48 18.27
CA TYR A 16 18.09 -8.60 19.16
C TYR A 16 17.51 -7.24 19.55
N ARG A 17 18.39 -6.29 19.92
CA ARG A 17 17.98 -4.92 20.26
C ARG A 17 17.24 -4.25 19.11
N TRP A 18 17.77 -4.37 17.89
CA TRP A 18 17.14 -3.83 16.69
C TRP A 18 15.78 -4.48 16.41
N TRP A 19 15.70 -5.82 16.45
CA TRP A 19 14.45 -6.55 16.23
C TRP A 19 13.38 -6.18 17.25
N MET A 20 13.74 -6.11 18.53
CA MET A 20 12.81 -5.70 19.60
C MET A 20 12.38 -4.24 19.46
N LYS A 21 13.30 -3.32 19.11
CA LYS A 21 12.93 -1.94 18.82
C LYS A 21 11.96 -1.84 17.63
N MET A 22 12.16 -2.65 16.58
CA MET A 22 11.22 -2.73 15.46
C MET A 22 9.86 -3.31 15.86
N LYS A 23 9.84 -4.34 16.71
CA LYS A 23 8.61 -4.93 17.26
C LYS A 23 7.83 -3.89 18.08
N ASN A 24 8.51 -3.14 18.93
CA ASN A 24 7.91 -2.07 19.73
C ASN A 24 7.40 -0.91 18.85
N LEU A 25 8.17 -0.54 17.83
CA LEU A 25 7.77 0.49 16.86
C LEU A 25 6.54 0.06 16.05
N LYS A 26 6.47 -1.21 15.62
CA LYS A 26 5.29 -1.78 14.95
C LYS A 26 4.04 -1.69 15.85
N GLY A 27 4.18 -1.99 17.14
CA GLY A 27 3.11 -1.82 18.11
C GLY A 27 2.62 -0.38 18.22
N LYS A 28 3.55 0.58 18.35
CA LYS A 28 3.23 2.02 18.42
C LYS A 28 2.59 2.54 17.14
N LEU A 29 3.08 2.13 15.97
CA LEU A 29 2.49 2.49 14.68
C LEU A 29 1.07 1.95 14.53
N ARG A 30 0.79 0.74 15.03
CA ARG A 30 -0.57 0.18 14.99
C ARG A 30 -1.54 1.00 15.83
N VAL A 31 -1.12 1.41 17.03
CA VAL A 31 -1.94 2.25 17.92
C VAL A 31 -2.16 3.62 17.28
N TRP A 32 -1.10 4.28 16.82
CA TRP A 32 -1.17 5.59 16.16
C TRP A 32 -2.02 5.54 14.89
N ASN A 33 -1.91 4.49 14.08
CA ASN A 33 -2.74 4.32 12.88
C ASN A 33 -4.23 4.25 13.25
N ASN A 34 -4.57 3.58 14.34
CA ASN A 34 -5.94 3.52 14.83
C ASN A 34 -6.40 4.84 15.46
N GLU A 35 -5.53 5.58 16.13
CA GLU A 35 -5.85 6.90 16.71
C GLU A 35 -6.06 7.97 15.64
N VAL A 36 -5.25 7.96 14.57
CA VAL A 36 -5.29 8.97 13.50
C VAL A 36 -6.31 8.65 12.42
N PHE A 37 -6.39 7.38 12.00
CA PHE A 37 -7.23 6.97 10.87
C PHE A 37 -8.42 6.11 11.29
N GLY A 38 -8.55 5.76 12.57
CA GLY A 38 -9.56 4.83 13.06
C GLY A 38 -9.30 3.39 12.64
N LYS A 39 -10.30 2.51 12.82
CA LYS A 39 -10.30 1.18 12.19
C LYS A 39 -10.61 1.35 10.71
N VAL A 40 -9.56 1.60 9.92
CA VAL A 40 -9.63 1.66 8.45
C VAL A 40 -10.38 0.46 7.88
N ASP A 41 -10.19 -0.73 8.48
CA ASP A 41 -10.90 -1.96 8.13
C ASP A 41 -12.44 -1.82 8.22
N ARG A 42 -12.97 -1.16 9.27
CA ARG A 42 -14.43 -0.94 9.42
C ARG A 42 -14.98 0.07 8.42
N VAL A 43 -14.19 1.07 8.06
CA VAL A 43 -14.58 2.07 7.05
C VAL A 43 -14.58 1.42 5.66
N ILE A 44 -13.61 0.56 5.38
CA ILE A 44 -13.56 -0.25 4.16
C ILE A 44 -14.76 -1.20 4.12
N GLU A 45 -15.00 -1.98 5.18
CA GLU A 45 -16.16 -2.88 5.30
C GLU A 45 -17.49 -2.13 5.10
N GLY A 46 -17.64 -0.96 5.71
CA GLY A 46 -18.84 -0.13 5.54
C GLY A 46 -19.02 0.38 4.11
N LYS A 47 -17.93 0.80 3.45
CA LYS A 47 -17.99 1.24 2.04
C LYS A 47 -18.20 0.08 1.07
N VAL A 48 -17.65 -1.10 1.35
CA VAL A 48 -17.88 -2.33 0.57
C VAL A 48 -19.34 -2.78 0.68
N ALA A 49 -19.91 -2.79 1.89
CA ALA A 49 -21.32 -3.10 2.10
C ALA A 49 -22.25 -2.09 1.42
N ALA A 50 -21.89 -0.80 1.42
CA ALA A 50 -22.65 0.22 0.70
C ALA A 50 -22.61 0.03 -0.82
N ILE A 51 -21.46 -0.36 -1.39
CA ILE A 51 -21.33 -0.68 -2.83
C ILE A 51 -22.17 -1.91 -3.17
N GLN A 52 -22.09 -2.98 -2.37
CA GLN A 52 -22.89 -4.18 -2.58
C GLN A 52 -24.40 -3.89 -2.55
N ASN A 53 -24.87 -3.03 -1.64
CA ASN A 53 -26.27 -2.62 -1.60
C ASN A 53 -26.68 -1.79 -2.83
N LEU A 54 -25.77 -0.98 -3.38
CA LEU A 54 -26.03 -0.23 -4.62
C LEU A 54 -26.05 -1.15 -5.84
N ASP A 55 -25.20 -2.19 -5.87
CA ASP A 55 -25.19 -3.20 -6.95
C ASP A 55 -26.47 -4.04 -6.94
N ILE A 56 -26.95 -4.46 -5.77
CA ILE A 56 -28.24 -5.16 -5.60
C ILE A 56 -29.40 -4.26 -6.04
N LYS A 57 -29.35 -2.97 -5.72
CA LYS A 57 -30.39 -2.01 -6.13
C LYS A 57 -30.38 -1.80 -7.64
N ALA A 58 -29.20 -1.75 -8.27
CA ALA A 58 -29.04 -1.65 -9.72
C ALA A 58 -29.41 -2.93 -10.48
N GLU A 59 -29.53 -4.08 -9.81
CA GLU A 59 -30.08 -5.33 -10.37
C GLU A 59 -31.61 -5.40 -10.29
N SER A 60 -32.28 -4.50 -9.54
CA SER A 60 -33.74 -4.50 -9.34
C SER A 60 -34.51 -3.52 -10.24
N GLU A 61 -33.81 -2.67 -10.99
CA GLU A 61 -34.38 -1.85 -12.06
C GLU A 61 -34.03 -2.52 -13.40
N ASP A 62 -35.03 -3.11 -14.07
CA ASP A 62 -34.87 -3.66 -15.42
C ASP A 62 -34.40 -2.54 -16.36
N LEU A 63 -33.16 -2.66 -16.83
CA LEU A 63 -32.53 -1.71 -17.75
C LEU A 63 -33.05 -1.96 -19.16
N ASN A 64 -33.26 -0.89 -19.92
CA ASN A 64 -33.62 -0.98 -21.33
C ASN A 64 -32.41 -1.44 -22.17
N ASP A 65 -32.66 -2.06 -23.33
CA ASP A 65 -31.66 -2.71 -24.22
C ASP A 65 -30.46 -1.78 -24.56
N ASP A 66 -30.74 -0.47 -24.68
CA ASP A 66 -29.73 0.56 -24.91
C ASP A 66 -28.80 0.77 -23.71
N GLU A 67 -29.35 0.83 -22.48
CA GLU A 67 -28.57 0.99 -21.24
C GLU A 67 -27.72 -0.25 -20.94
N GLU A 68 -28.20 -1.43 -21.31
CA GLU A 68 -27.42 -2.66 -21.21
C GLU A 68 -26.22 -2.66 -22.17
N THR A 69 -26.40 -2.09 -23.37
CA THR A 69 -25.34 -1.88 -24.37
C THR A 69 -24.31 -0.84 -23.89
N TYR A 70 -24.74 0.29 -23.33
CA TYR A 70 -23.84 1.29 -22.73
C TYR A 70 -23.11 0.74 -21.50
N ARG A 71 -23.77 -0.07 -20.67
CA ARG A 71 -23.13 -0.76 -19.53
C ARG A 71 -22.10 -1.78 -20.00
N ALA A 72 -22.36 -2.50 -21.10
CA ALA A 72 -21.40 -3.41 -21.71
C ALA A 72 -20.17 -2.67 -22.25
N ILE A 73 -20.36 -1.50 -22.88
CA ILE A 73 -19.27 -0.63 -23.35
C ILE A 73 -18.43 -0.10 -22.17
N LEU A 74 -19.07 0.40 -21.11
CA LEU A 74 -18.39 0.91 -19.91
C LEU A 74 -17.68 -0.20 -19.12
N LYS A 75 -18.21 -1.43 -19.12
CA LYS A 75 -17.52 -2.61 -18.55
C LYS A 75 -16.33 -3.07 -19.39
N HIS A 76 -16.24 -2.65 -20.65
CA HIS A 76 -15.18 -3.04 -21.58
C HIS A 76 -14.01 -2.04 -21.64
N GLU A 77 -14.21 -0.81 -21.13
CA GLU A 77 -13.10 0.08 -20.77
C GLU A 77 -12.28 -0.63 -19.69
N PRO A 78 -10.94 -0.79 -19.85
CA PRO A 78 -10.14 -1.48 -18.86
C PRO A 78 -10.27 -0.72 -17.55
N ALA A 79 -11.08 -1.27 -16.65
CA ALA A 79 -11.20 -0.74 -15.30
C ALA A 79 -9.77 -0.54 -14.80
N GLY A 80 -9.42 0.70 -14.47
CA GLY A 80 -8.15 1.03 -13.84
C GLY A 80 -7.88 0.05 -12.69
N PRO A 81 -6.64 -0.07 -12.21
CA PRO A 81 -6.27 -1.13 -11.28
C PRO A 81 -7.09 -1.16 -9.97
N GLY A 82 -7.91 -0.13 -9.74
CA GLY A 82 -8.97 -0.13 -8.76
C GLY A 82 -8.43 0.02 -7.34
N LYS A 83 -9.33 0.21 -6.38
CA LYS A 83 -8.98 0.37 -4.97
C LYS A 83 -8.22 -0.83 -4.41
N GLU A 84 -8.39 -2.01 -4.99
CA GLU A 84 -7.69 -3.24 -4.62
C GLU A 84 -6.17 -3.17 -4.87
N LEU A 85 -5.72 -2.46 -5.92
CA LEU A 85 -4.29 -2.24 -6.10
C LEU A 85 -3.72 -1.34 -5.00
N GLY A 86 -4.39 -0.22 -4.73
CA GLY A 86 -3.97 0.71 -3.68
C GLY A 86 -3.84 -0.02 -2.33
N LYS A 87 -4.81 -0.90 -2.03
CA LYS A 87 -4.77 -1.78 -0.87
C LYS A 87 -3.54 -2.70 -0.86
N LYS A 88 -3.26 -3.42 -1.96
CA LYS A 88 -2.07 -4.28 -2.07
C LYS A 88 -0.74 -3.50 -1.93
N VAL A 89 -0.67 -2.31 -2.51
CA VAL A 89 0.49 -1.41 -2.36
C VAL A 89 0.70 -1.03 -0.88
N LEU A 90 -0.37 -0.68 -0.18
CA LEU A 90 -0.33 -0.36 1.26
C LEU A 90 0.02 -1.57 2.12
N GLU A 91 -0.47 -2.76 1.76
CA GLU A 91 -0.13 -4.02 2.44
C GLU A 91 1.37 -4.35 2.29
N LEU A 92 1.96 -4.12 1.12
CA LEU A 92 3.38 -4.38 0.85
C LEU A 92 4.33 -3.34 1.46
N LEU A 93 3.87 -2.09 1.58
CA LEU A 93 4.66 -0.95 2.06
C LEU A 93 5.45 -1.22 3.36
N PRO A 94 4.87 -1.77 4.45
CA PRO A 94 5.63 -2.02 5.68
C PRO A 94 6.73 -3.08 5.50
N TYR A 95 6.46 -4.15 4.75
CA TYR A 95 7.44 -5.22 4.51
C TYR A 95 8.62 -4.71 3.69
N VAL A 96 8.32 -4.00 2.61
CA VAL A 96 9.34 -3.39 1.75
C VAL A 96 10.15 -2.35 2.51
N THR A 97 9.51 -1.50 3.30
CA THR A 97 10.20 -0.48 4.09
C THR A 97 11.19 -1.12 5.07
N VAL A 98 10.77 -2.15 5.81
CA VAL A 98 11.67 -2.86 6.74
C VAL A 98 12.82 -3.55 6.00
N TRP A 99 12.55 -4.16 4.85
CA TRP A 99 13.57 -4.77 3.99
C TRP A 99 14.60 -3.75 3.49
N ILE A 100 14.15 -2.61 2.96
CA ILE A 100 15.04 -1.53 2.50
C ILE A 100 15.83 -0.94 3.67
N LEU A 101 15.21 -0.70 4.82
CA LEU A 101 15.92 -0.20 6.01
C LEU A 101 17.00 -1.17 6.49
N TRP A 102 16.72 -2.47 6.46
CA TRP A 102 17.73 -3.49 6.76
C TRP A 102 18.89 -3.44 5.75
N LYS A 103 18.61 -3.31 4.45
CA LYS A 103 19.64 -3.16 3.40
C LYS A 103 20.47 -1.88 3.58
N VAL A 104 19.84 -0.75 3.91
CA VAL A 104 20.53 0.53 4.16
C VAL A 104 21.44 0.40 5.37
N ARG A 105 20.94 -0.17 6.47
CA ARG A 105 21.73 -0.39 7.68
C ARG A 105 22.93 -1.29 7.40
N ASN A 106 22.74 -2.38 6.67
CA ASN A 106 23.83 -3.30 6.36
C ASN A 106 24.83 -2.68 5.38
N GLY A 107 24.39 -1.95 4.36
CA GLY A 107 25.28 -1.22 3.47
C GLY A 107 26.12 -0.17 4.20
N LYS A 108 25.54 0.52 5.19
CA LYS A 108 26.31 1.46 6.02
C LYS A 108 27.36 0.77 6.90
N VAL A 109 26.99 -0.36 7.52
CA VAL A 109 27.86 -1.08 8.46
C VAL A 109 28.97 -1.87 7.75
N PHE A 110 28.67 -2.50 6.62
CA PHE A 110 29.59 -3.43 5.96
C PHE A 110 30.27 -2.82 4.71
N GLU A 111 29.64 -1.85 4.05
CA GLU A 111 30.13 -1.28 2.79
C GLU A 111 30.46 0.22 2.90
N GLN A 112 30.27 0.85 4.07
CA GLN A 112 30.36 2.30 4.29
C GLN A 112 29.61 3.16 3.26
N LYS A 113 28.55 2.62 2.65
CA LYS A 113 27.72 3.34 1.69
C LYS A 113 26.59 4.06 2.39
N GLU A 114 26.59 5.38 2.29
CA GLU A 114 25.44 6.20 2.65
C GLU A 114 24.47 6.31 1.46
N ARG A 115 23.16 6.37 1.76
CA ARG A 115 22.12 6.53 0.73
C ARG A 115 21.24 7.71 1.08
N SER A 116 20.93 8.52 0.07
CA SER A 116 19.99 9.63 0.21
C SER A 116 18.56 9.12 0.41
N LEU A 117 17.72 9.91 1.10
CA LEU A 117 16.31 9.60 1.30
C LEU A 117 15.57 9.40 -0.03
N VAL A 118 15.89 10.20 -1.05
CA VAL A 118 15.32 10.06 -2.40
C VAL A 118 15.61 8.67 -2.98
N ARG A 119 16.85 8.18 -2.83
CA ARG A 119 17.22 6.85 -3.31
C ARG A 119 16.48 5.75 -2.54
N ILE A 120 16.34 5.91 -1.23
CA ILE A 120 15.59 4.97 -0.38
C ILE A 120 14.11 4.92 -0.79
N CYS A 121 13.46 6.06 -1.00
CA CYS A 121 12.06 6.14 -1.45
C CYS A 121 11.86 5.48 -2.83
N ASN A 122 12.78 5.72 -3.77
CA ASN A 122 12.72 5.09 -5.10
C ASN A 122 12.94 3.57 -5.03
N GLU A 123 13.82 3.09 -4.14
CA GLU A 123 14.00 1.66 -3.91
C GLU A 123 12.78 1.01 -3.27
N ILE A 124 12.08 1.71 -2.37
CA ILE A 124 10.80 1.24 -1.80
C ILE A 124 9.78 1.09 -2.93
N LYS A 125 9.55 2.12 -3.74
CA LYS A 125 8.62 2.07 -4.88
C LYS A 125 9.00 0.97 -5.87
N GLY A 126 10.28 0.87 -6.26
CA GLY A 126 10.77 -0.18 -7.15
C GLY A 126 10.62 -1.59 -6.59
N THR A 127 10.80 -1.77 -5.28
CA THR A 127 10.64 -3.09 -4.64
C THR A 127 9.17 -3.46 -4.49
N ILE A 128 8.28 -2.48 -4.19
CA ILE A 128 6.82 -2.70 -4.24
C ILE A 128 6.41 -3.14 -5.65
N TRP A 129 6.86 -2.43 -6.68
CA TRP A 129 6.61 -2.79 -8.07
C TRP A 129 7.05 -4.22 -8.41
N TYR A 130 8.24 -4.61 -7.93
CA TYR A 130 8.76 -5.95 -8.12
C TYR A 130 7.95 -7.01 -7.36
N TRP A 131 7.52 -6.71 -6.12
CA TRP A 131 6.79 -7.63 -5.24
C TRP A 131 5.30 -7.74 -5.54
N LEU A 132 4.73 -6.78 -6.27
CA LEU A 132 3.38 -6.85 -6.84
C LEU A 132 3.21 -7.98 -7.89
N GLY A 133 4.21 -8.83 -8.12
CA GLY A 133 3.95 -10.14 -8.74
C GLY A 133 3.54 -10.10 -10.22
N THR A 134 2.64 -11.01 -10.62
CA THR A 134 2.36 -11.37 -12.02
C THR A 134 1.71 -10.26 -12.85
N TRP A 135 1.79 -10.41 -14.18
CA TRP A 135 1.33 -9.46 -15.20
C TRP A 135 -0.15 -9.01 -15.02
N GLU A 136 -1.02 -9.85 -14.46
CA GLU A 136 -2.42 -9.50 -14.18
C GLU A 136 -2.58 -8.36 -13.17
N GLN A 137 -1.69 -8.28 -12.17
CA GLN A 137 -1.72 -7.22 -11.17
C GLN A 137 -1.13 -5.91 -11.71
N ARG A 138 -0.38 -5.96 -12.82
CA ARG A 138 0.28 -4.82 -13.48
C ARG A 138 -0.37 -4.43 -14.81
N ARG A 139 -1.49 -5.06 -15.19
CA ARG A 139 -2.09 -4.94 -16.53
C ARG A 139 -2.58 -3.52 -16.85
N ASN A 140 -2.90 -2.74 -15.84
CA ASN A 140 -3.62 -1.48 -15.99
C ASN A 140 -2.85 -0.23 -15.46
N PHE A 141 -1.55 -0.34 -15.16
CA PHE A 141 -0.69 0.81 -14.81
C PHE A 141 0.79 0.46 -14.93
N ILE A 142 1.65 1.46 -15.14
CA ILE A 142 3.10 1.28 -15.34
C ILE A 142 3.92 1.72 -14.13
N PHE A 143 5.20 1.32 -14.08
CA PHE A 143 6.11 1.68 -12.99
C PHE A 143 6.19 3.19 -12.76
N GLN A 144 6.06 3.97 -13.84
CA GLN A 144 6.09 5.42 -13.80
C GLN A 144 4.93 6.01 -12.98
N ASP A 145 3.77 5.36 -12.97
CA ASP A 145 2.64 5.79 -12.15
C ASP A 145 2.91 5.59 -10.67
N LEU A 146 3.59 4.49 -10.30
CA LEU A 146 4.05 4.28 -8.92
C LEU A 146 5.12 5.29 -8.49
N LEU A 147 5.98 5.72 -9.43
CA LEU A 147 7.02 6.70 -9.19
C LEU A 147 6.47 8.12 -9.03
N LEU A 148 5.62 8.55 -9.96
CA LEU A 148 5.22 9.96 -10.12
C LEU A 148 3.79 10.22 -9.64
N ASN A 149 2.91 9.24 -9.74
CA ASN A 149 1.46 9.38 -9.53
C ASN A 149 0.98 8.54 -8.33
N TRP A 150 1.77 8.49 -7.25
CA TRP A 150 1.49 7.67 -6.06
C TRP A 150 0.07 7.86 -5.51
N GLY A 151 -0.41 9.10 -5.42
CA GLY A 151 -1.76 9.39 -4.94
C GLY A 151 -2.84 8.72 -5.79
N ALA A 152 -2.70 8.76 -7.11
CA ALA A 152 -3.61 8.11 -8.04
C ALA A 152 -3.56 6.58 -7.91
N VAL A 153 -2.36 5.98 -7.70
CA VAL A 153 -2.21 4.53 -7.44
C VAL A 153 -2.97 4.12 -6.18
N ILE A 154 -2.82 4.88 -5.10
CA ILE A 154 -3.42 4.54 -3.81
C ILE A 154 -4.94 4.68 -3.84
N ASN A 155 -5.45 5.69 -4.55
CA ASN A 155 -6.90 5.92 -4.66
C ASN A 155 -7.58 5.04 -5.71
N GLY A 156 -6.80 4.46 -6.63
CA GLY A 156 -7.31 3.70 -7.77
C GLY A 156 -7.79 4.59 -8.92
N ASP A 157 -7.32 5.84 -8.97
CA ASP A 157 -7.72 6.87 -9.95
C ASP A 157 -6.85 6.84 -11.23
N ILE A 158 -6.00 5.82 -11.41
CA ILE A 158 -5.18 5.68 -12.62
C ILE A 158 -6.03 5.07 -13.73
N GLY A 159 -6.19 5.83 -14.80
CA GLY A 159 -6.79 5.44 -16.07
C GLY A 159 -5.93 5.97 -17.21
#